data_AF-A0A3D5TCV3-F1
#
_entry.id   AF-A0A3D5TCV3-F1
#
_cell.length_a   1.000
_cell.length_b   1.000
_cell.length_c   1.000
_cell.angle_alpha   90.00
_cell.angle_beta   90.00
_cell.angle_gamma   90.00
#
_symmetry.space_group_name_H-M   'P 1'
#
loop_
_entity.id
_entity.type
_entity.pdbx_description
1 polymer ?
#
loop_
_entity_poly.entity_id
_entity_poly.type
_entity_poly.pdbx_seq_one_letter_code
_entity_poly.pdbx_strand_id
1 'polypeptide(L)'
;MKLRMDEKYLDKAYCDKKAGQIIWKKKWNNVSHKQLAKEIYGHAFVFYRLPFLSKCPCFDKMIYRHTTDGIDLENKVDRYQVIWEILWKIDDFGVFSSFFLHFIV
;
A
#
# COMPACT_ATOMS: atom_id res chain seq x y z
N MET A 1 -9.40 -6.51 11.86
CA MET A 1 -9.91 -7.25 10.68
C MET A 1 -8.96 -6.96 9.54
N LYS A 2 -8.39 -7.99 8.90
CA LYS A 2 -7.41 -7.79 7.84
C LYS A 2 -7.98 -8.15 6.47
N LEU A 3 -7.70 -7.36 5.46
CA LEU A 3 -7.96 -7.72 4.07
C LEU A 3 -6.84 -8.67 3.62
N ARG A 4 -7.19 -9.80 3.02
CA ARG A 4 -6.21 -10.67 2.36
C ARG A 4 -5.68 -10.00 1.11
N MET A 5 -4.39 -10.17 0.83
CA MET A 5 -3.76 -9.67 -0.38
C MET A 5 -4.37 -10.29 -1.64
N ASP A 6 -4.57 -9.49 -2.68
CA ASP A 6 -5.15 -9.89 -3.97
C ASP A 6 -4.40 -9.10 -5.06
N GLU A 7 -4.04 -9.76 -6.17
CA GLU A 7 -3.35 -9.11 -7.30
C GLU A 7 -4.19 -8.01 -7.94
N LYS A 8 -5.52 -8.09 -7.85
CA LYS A 8 -6.44 -7.04 -8.34
C LYS A 8 -6.20 -5.68 -7.66
N TYR A 9 -5.56 -5.65 -6.50
CA TYR A 9 -5.20 -4.42 -5.83
C TYR A 9 -4.04 -3.66 -6.50
N LEU A 10 -3.42 -4.24 -7.55
CA LEU A 10 -2.52 -3.48 -8.43
C LEU A 10 -3.26 -2.56 -9.40
N ASP A 11 -4.60 -2.67 -9.49
CA ASP A 11 -5.45 -1.72 -10.22
C ASP A 11 -5.96 -0.62 -9.26
N LYS A 12 -5.53 0.62 -9.52
CA LYS A 12 -5.91 1.80 -8.73
C LYS A 12 -7.43 2.03 -8.73
N ALA A 13 -8.12 1.81 -9.85
CA ALA A 13 -9.56 2.00 -9.94
C ALA A 13 -10.31 0.92 -9.12
N TYR A 14 -9.79 -0.31 -9.13
CA TYR A 14 -10.32 -1.38 -8.28
C TYR A 14 -10.13 -1.07 -6.79
N CYS A 15 -8.94 -0.60 -6.39
CA CYS A 15 -8.64 -0.17 -5.02
C CYS A 15 -9.57 0.95 -4.55
N ASP A 16 -9.81 1.94 -5.40
CA ASP A 16 -10.78 2.99 -5.15
C ASP A 16 -12.16 2.38 -4.88
N LYS A 17 -12.75 1.65 -5.83
CA LYS A 17 -14.06 1.02 -5.64
C LYS A 17 -14.15 0.18 -4.34
N LYS A 18 -13.11 -0.60 -4.04
CA LYS A 18 -13.05 -1.46 -2.85
C LYS A 18 -13.03 -0.65 -1.55
N ALA A 19 -12.20 0.39 -1.49
CA ALA A 19 -12.10 1.25 -0.31
C ALA A 19 -13.42 1.98 -0.01
N GLY A 20 -14.12 2.46 -1.05
CA GLY A 20 -15.44 3.09 -0.90
C GLY A 20 -16.48 2.14 -0.30
N GLN A 21 -16.51 0.88 -0.78
CA GLN A 21 -17.38 -0.15 -0.23
C GLN A 21 -17.09 -0.43 1.26
N ILE A 22 -15.81 -0.46 1.66
CA ILE A 22 -15.41 -0.71 3.05
C ILE A 22 -15.85 0.43 3.96
N ILE A 23 -15.54 1.67 3.58
CA ILE A 23 -15.91 2.86 4.36
C ILE A 23 -17.42 2.95 4.52
N TRP A 24 -18.17 2.75 3.44
CA TRP A 24 -19.63 2.79 3.48
C TRP A 24 -20.19 1.69 4.40
N LYS A 25 -19.74 0.45 4.24
CA LYS A 25 -20.20 -0.69 5.05
C LYS A 25 -19.86 -0.54 6.53
N LYS A 26 -18.68 -0.01 6.84
CA LYS A 26 -18.20 0.16 8.22
C LYS A 26 -18.55 1.52 8.84
N LYS A 27 -19.18 2.42 8.07
CA LYS A 27 -19.56 3.79 8.48
C LYS A 27 -18.37 4.60 9.03
N TRP A 28 -17.23 4.50 8.35
CA TRP A 28 -16.01 5.19 8.75
C TRP A 28 -16.05 6.68 8.39
N ASN A 29 -15.41 7.50 9.23
CA ASN A 29 -15.42 8.95 9.13
C ASN A 29 -14.04 9.60 9.38
N ASN A 30 -13.06 8.85 9.89
CA ASN A 30 -11.73 9.35 10.24
C ASN A 30 -10.66 9.01 9.18
N VAL A 31 -11.02 8.21 8.18
CA VAL A 31 -10.19 7.89 7.03
C VAL A 31 -10.98 8.14 5.76
N SER A 32 -10.37 8.86 4.81
CA SER A 32 -11.00 9.10 3.52
C SER A 32 -10.88 7.87 2.63
N HIS A 33 -11.82 7.79 1.69
CA HIS A 33 -11.84 6.77 0.64
C HIS A 33 -10.53 6.69 -0.12
N LYS A 34 -9.95 7.82 -0.53
CA LYS A 34 -8.66 7.83 -1.21
C LYS A 34 -7.49 7.40 -0.34
N GLN A 35 -7.49 7.70 0.95
CA GLN A 35 -6.41 7.27 1.85
C GLN A 35 -6.36 5.75 1.95
N LEU A 36 -7.52 5.12 2.17
CA LEU A 36 -7.65 3.67 2.22
C LEU A 36 -7.33 3.01 0.86
N ALA A 37 -7.73 3.61 -0.26
CA ALA A 37 -7.40 3.09 -1.59
C ALA A 37 -5.89 3.07 -1.83
N LYS A 38 -5.16 4.12 -1.41
CA LYS A 38 -3.70 4.20 -1.51
C LYS A 38 -3.02 3.12 -0.67
N GLU A 39 -3.50 2.89 0.54
CA GLU A 39 -2.99 1.84 1.43
C GLU A 39 -3.17 0.45 0.81
N ILE A 40 -4.38 0.13 0.33
CA ILE A 40 -4.67 -1.16 -0.34
C ILE A 40 -3.72 -1.37 -1.54
N TYR A 41 -3.57 -0.35 -2.39
CA TYR A 41 -2.65 -0.40 -3.53
C TYR A 41 -1.18 -0.53 -3.09
N GLY A 42 -0.75 0.29 -2.11
CA GLY A 42 0.62 0.32 -1.63
C GLY A 42 1.07 -1.01 -1.04
N HIS A 43 0.20 -1.65 -0.25
CA HIS A 43 0.43 -3.00 0.27
C HIS A 43 0.62 -4.02 -0.86
N ALA A 44 -0.26 -4.01 -1.87
CA ALA A 44 -0.18 -4.92 -3.00
C ALA A 44 1.07 -4.66 -3.86
N PHE A 45 1.41 -3.39 -4.08
CA PHE A 45 2.60 -2.99 -4.83
C PHE A 45 3.88 -3.49 -4.14
N VAL A 46 4.03 -3.25 -2.84
CA VAL A 46 5.20 -3.74 -2.08
C VAL A 46 5.28 -5.27 -2.12
N PHE A 47 4.16 -5.95 -1.91
CA PHE A 47 4.11 -7.41 -1.85
C PHE A 47 4.45 -8.07 -3.19
N TYR A 48 3.80 -7.64 -4.28
CA TYR A 48 3.93 -8.28 -5.60
C TYR A 48 5.05 -7.70 -6.47
N ARG A 49 5.30 -6.38 -6.40
CA ARG A 49 6.29 -5.71 -7.27
C ARG A 49 7.63 -5.53 -6.59
N LEU A 50 7.71 -5.47 -5.26
CA LEU A 50 8.94 -5.20 -4.52
C LEU A 50 9.39 -6.34 -3.58
N PRO A 51 9.40 -7.62 -4.02
CA PRO A 51 9.80 -8.73 -3.15
C PRO A 51 11.26 -8.63 -2.70
N PHE A 52 12.10 -7.88 -3.42
CA PHE A 52 13.51 -7.67 -3.04
C PHE A 52 13.66 -6.89 -1.72
N LEU A 53 12.67 -6.10 -1.30
CA LEU A 53 12.72 -5.38 -0.02
C LEU A 53 12.83 -6.34 1.18
N SER A 54 12.34 -7.57 1.04
CA SER A 54 12.53 -8.65 2.03
C SER A 54 14.00 -8.97 2.31
N LYS A 55 14.88 -8.74 1.33
CA LYS A 55 16.32 -9.03 1.42
C LYS A 55 17.12 -7.91 2.06
N CYS A 56 16.51 -6.73 2.24
CA CYS A 56 17.13 -5.58 2.87
C CYS A 56 16.64 -5.45 4.31
N PRO A 57 17.44 -5.77 5.35
CA PRO A 57 16.95 -5.91 6.73
C PRO A 57 16.23 -4.67 7.29
N CYS A 58 16.68 -3.47 6.88
CA CYS A 58 16.06 -2.21 7.28
C CYS A 58 14.65 -2.05 6.69
N PHE A 59 14.50 -2.28 5.38
CA PHE A 59 13.22 -2.16 4.69
C PHE A 59 12.28 -3.33 4.99
N ASP A 60 12.82 -4.53 5.22
CA ASP A 60 12.04 -5.70 5.60
C ASP A 60 11.26 -5.44 6.91
N LYS A 61 11.97 -5.00 7.96
CA LYS A 61 11.36 -4.63 9.24
C LYS A 61 10.48 -3.40 9.17
N MET A 62 10.82 -2.44 8.31
CA MET A 62 10.11 -1.16 8.26
C MET A 62 8.80 -1.21 7.48
N ILE A 63 8.75 -1.93 6.33
CA ILE A 63 7.59 -1.91 5.43
C ILE A 63 7.21 -3.28 4.87
N TYR A 64 8.16 -4.14 4.48
CA TYR A 64 7.81 -5.37 3.75
C TYR A 64 7.04 -6.36 4.64
N ARG A 65 7.51 -6.60 5.87
CA ARG A 65 6.79 -7.48 6.80
C ARG A 65 5.38 -6.98 7.11
N HIS A 66 5.21 -5.66 7.22
CA HIS A 66 3.91 -5.04 7.46
C HIS A 66 2.92 -5.33 6.32
N THR A 67 3.37 -5.33 5.06
CA THR A 67 2.50 -5.62 3.93
C THR A 67 2.21 -7.12 3.77
N THR A 68 3.13 -8.00 4.19
CA THR A 68 2.90 -9.46 4.17
C THR A 68 1.84 -9.93 5.16
N ASP A 69 1.59 -9.17 6.24
CA ASP A 69 0.58 -9.48 7.26
C ASP A 69 -0.87 -9.16 6.80
N GLY A 70 -1.04 -8.67 5.57
CA GLY A 70 -2.31 -8.22 5.00
C GLY A 70 -2.51 -6.70 5.14
N ILE A 71 -3.71 -6.23 4.81
CA ILE A 71 -4.06 -4.79 4.91
C ILE A 71 -4.91 -4.61 6.17
N ASP A 72 -4.41 -3.79 7.11
CA ASP A 72 -5.06 -3.57 8.40
C ASP A 72 -6.20 -2.56 8.25
N LEU A 73 -7.44 -3.04 8.31
CA LEU A 73 -8.61 -2.19 8.10
C LEU A 73 -9.01 -1.47 9.39
N GLU A 74 -8.43 -0.28 9.61
CA GLU A 74 -8.73 0.62 10.73
C GLU A 74 -9.40 1.94 10.28
N ASN A 75 -10.27 2.51 11.13
CA ASN A 75 -10.83 3.85 10.92
C ASN A 75 -9.82 4.92 11.39
N LYS A 76 -8.58 4.82 10.91
CA LYS A 76 -7.47 5.71 11.22
C LYS A 76 -6.52 5.75 10.02
N VAL A 77 -5.90 6.90 9.80
CA VAL A 77 -4.84 7.03 8.78
C VAL A 77 -3.66 6.15 9.14
N ASP A 78 -3.21 5.34 8.19
CA ASP A 78 -2.09 4.45 8.37
C ASP A 78 -0.78 5.21 8.67
N ARG A 79 0.10 4.60 9.45
CA ARG A 79 1.39 5.21 9.84
C ARG A 79 2.28 5.50 8.62
N TYR A 80 2.17 4.68 7.58
CA TYR A 80 2.98 4.77 6.36
C TYR A 80 2.25 5.50 5.23
N GLN A 81 1.24 6.32 5.54
CA GLN A 81 0.44 7.05 4.55
C GLN A 81 1.28 7.75 3.49
N VAL A 82 2.38 8.41 3.89
CA VAL A 82 3.31 9.11 2.97
C VAL A 82 3.91 8.15 1.95
N ILE A 83 4.27 6.93 2.35
CA ILE A 83 4.82 5.92 1.46
C ILE A 83 3.74 5.46 0.47
N TRP A 84 2.51 5.25 0.94
CA TRP A 84 1.38 4.91 0.08
C TRP A 84 1.07 6.02 -0.93
N GLU A 85 1.22 7.28 -0.56
CA GLU A 85 1.06 8.40 -1.50
C GLU A 85 2.14 8.40 -2.59
N ILE A 86 3.39 8.12 -2.21
CA ILE A 86 4.51 8.02 -3.15
C ILE A 86 4.26 6.86 -4.12
N LEU A 87 3.96 5.66 -3.60
CA LEU A 87 3.68 4.48 -4.42
C LEU A 87 2.47 4.71 -5.34
N TRP A 88 1.42 5.38 -4.87
CA TRP A 88 0.25 5.69 -5.69
C TRP A 88 0.57 6.58 -6.90
N LYS A 89 1.55 7.49 -6.79
CA LYS A 89 1.98 8.35 -7.90
C LYS A 89 2.89 7.64 -8.89
N ILE A 90 3.42 6.49 -8.52
CA ILE A 90 4.24 5.68 -9.40
C ILE A 90 3.31 4.80 -10.23
N ASP A 91 3.27 5.07 -11.54
CA ASP A 91 2.56 4.23 -12.53
C ASP A 91 3.48 3.17 -13.15
N ASP A 92 4.81 3.30 -13.03
CA ASP A 92 5.78 2.41 -13.66
C ASP A 92 6.89 1.98 -12.70
N PHE A 93 7.17 0.68 -12.66
CA PHE A 93 8.24 0.08 -11.87
C PHE A 93 9.62 0.67 -12.20
N GLY A 94 9.86 1.10 -13.45
CA GLY A 94 11.12 1.70 -13.87
C GLY A 94 11.43 3.04 -13.19
N VAL A 95 10.38 3.81 -12.86
CA VAL A 95 10.52 5.08 -12.12
C VAL A 95 10.83 4.80 -10.66
N PHE A 96 10.21 3.77 -10.07
CA PHE A 96 10.51 3.38 -8.69
C PHE A 96 11.95 2.91 -8.53
N SER A 97 12.44 2.03 -9.40
CA SER A 97 13.82 1.53 -9.32
C SER A 97 14.83 2.66 -9.38
N SER A 98 14.62 3.66 -10.24
CA SER A 98 15.51 4.83 -10.34
C SER A 98 15.47 5.70 -9.08
N PHE A 99 14.28 5.91 -8.50
CA PHE A 99 14.13 6.67 -7.26
C PHE A 99 14.76 5.94 -6.06
N PHE A 100 14.58 4.62 -5.96
CA PHE A 100 15.14 3.82 -4.86
C PHE A 100 16.67 3.66 -4.95
N LEU A 101 17.23 3.56 -6.16
CA LEU A 101 18.68 3.58 -6.39
C LEU A 101 19.34 4.86 -5.87
N HIS A 102 18.68 6.02 -6.01
CA HIS A 102 19.20 7.29 -5.51
C HIS A 102 19.20 7.42 -3.98
N PHE A 103 18.44 6.61 -3.26
CA PHE A 103 18.38 6.63 -1.79
C PHE A 103 19.22 5.52 -1.14
N ILE A 104 19.74 4.57 -1.92
CA ILE A 104 20.54 3.43 -1.44
C ILE A 104 22.04 3.61 -1.75
N VAL A 105 22.41 4.53 -2.65
CA VAL A 105 23.82 4.92 -2.91
C VAL A 105 24.21 6.13 -2.06
#